data_AF-A0A0X8JJB7-F1
#
_entry.id   AF-A0A0X8JJB7-F1
#
_cell.length_a   1.000
_cell.length_b   1.000
_cell.length_c   1.000
_cell.angle_alpha   90.00
_cell.angle_beta   90.00
_cell.angle_gamma   90.00
#
_symmetry.space_group_name_H-M   'P 1'
#
loop_
_entity.id
_entity.type
_entity.pdbx_description
1 polymer ?
#
loop_
_entity_poly.entity_id
_entity_poly.type
_entity_poly.pdbx_seq_one_letter_code
_entity_poly.pdbx_strand_id
1 'polypeptide(L)'
;MPLASLPTTPLIVQLKRQEGFRAVPYLCTARACTIGYGTNLQAHPQYIPYPDLECAARSGRLKGLLLRNALRARGMRWTEEEAATALHEEVNACKRQLAARCPEFVRLVEIEEIPRAEALLNMAFNLGVDGLLKFKNTLALLRSAIESHASYARVADGMLNSLWAKQVGRRADELARQMRTGEYA
;
A
#
# COMPACT_ATOMS: atom_id res chain seq x y z
N MET A 1 -7.83 -17.15 -13.52
CA MET A 1 -6.97 -15.95 -13.66
C MET A 1 -6.30 -15.65 -12.32
N PRO A 2 -4.97 -15.71 -12.23
CA PRO A 2 -4.18 -15.53 -10.99
C PRO A 2 -4.31 -14.17 -10.30
N LEU A 3 -4.97 -13.17 -10.91
CA LEU A 3 -5.23 -11.86 -10.28
C LEU A 3 -6.29 -11.91 -9.16
N ALA A 4 -7.20 -12.88 -9.24
CA ALA A 4 -8.24 -13.07 -8.23
C ALA A 4 -7.67 -13.59 -6.90
N SER A 5 -6.55 -14.32 -6.95
CA SER A 5 -5.86 -14.88 -5.77
C SER A 5 -4.95 -13.88 -5.04
N LEU A 6 -4.87 -12.63 -5.51
CA LEU A 6 -4.16 -11.55 -4.81
C LEU A 6 -5.14 -10.69 -4.00
N PRO A 7 -4.73 -10.06 -2.88
CA PRO A 7 -3.42 -10.19 -2.25
C PRO A 7 -3.25 -11.55 -1.57
N THR A 8 -2.02 -12.08 -1.58
CA THR A 8 -1.67 -13.31 -0.88
C THR A 8 -1.50 -13.06 0.62
N THR A 9 -1.60 -14.12 1.41
CA THR A 9 -1.33 -14.07 2.87
C THR A 9 0.07 -13.52 3.18
N PRO A 10 1.16 -13.95 2.51
CA PRO A 10 2.49 -13.36 2.67
C PRO A 10 2.53 -11.84 2.49
N LEU A 11 1.90 -11.27 1.46
CA LEU A 11 1.83 -9.81 1.28
C LEU A 11 1.10 -9.13 2.44
N ILE A 12 -0.03 -9.68 2.88
CA ILE A 12 -0.77 -9.09 4.01
C ILE A 12 0.10 -9.09 5.28
N VAL A 13 0.82 -10.17 5.57
CA VAL A 13 1.75 -10.25 6.71
C VAL A 13 2.87 -9.22 6.57
N GLN A 14 3.45 -9.09 5.38
CA GLN A 14 4.51 -8.12 5.09
C GLN A 14 4.02 -6.67 5.28
N LEU A 15 2.83 -6.32 4.78
CA LEU A 15 2.23 -5.00 4.97
C LEU A 15 1.97 -4.70 6.44
N LYS A 16 1.36 -5.65 7.19
CA LYS A 16 1.13 -5.48 8.63
C LYS A 16 2.42 -5.19 9.40
N ARG A 17 3.51 -5.90 9.07
CA ARG A 17 4.84 -5.69 9.66
C ARG A 17 5.39 -4.29 9.35
N GLN A 18 5.26 -3.84 8.11
CA GLN A 18 5.85 -2.57 7.64
C GLN A 18 5.06 -1.34 8.09
N GLU A 19 3.73 -1.43 8.16
CA GLU A 19 2.86 -0.33 8.60
C GLU A 19 2.78 -0.23 10.12
N GLY A 20 2.74 -1.38 10.80
CA GLY A 20 2.54 -1.48 12.24
C GLY A 20 1.09 -1.18 12.66
N PHE A 21 0.63 -1.86 13.71
CA PHE A 21 -0.74 -1.70 14.21
C PHE A 21 -0.86 -0.52 15.20
N ARG A 22 -1.88 0.31 15.02
CA ARG A 22 -2.32 1.30 16.02
C ARG A 22 -3.81 1.19 16.31
N ALA A 23 -4.14 0.72 17.51
CA ALA A 23 -5.52 0.54 17.96
C ALA A 23 -6.34 1.84 18.06
N VAL A 24 -5.70 3.00 18.19
CA VAL A 24 -6.39 4.29 18.37
C VAL A 24 -5.99 5.29 17.28
N PRO A 25 -6.88 6.23 16.90
CA PRO A 25 -6.57 7.25 15.89
C PRO A 25 -5.30 8.03 16.23
N TYR A 26 -4.43 8.27 15.26
CA TYR A 26 -3.17 9.01 15.38
C TYR A 26 -3.00 9.97 14.20
N LEU A 27 -1.94 10.79 14.25
CA LEU A 27 -1.53 11.60 13.09
C LEU A 27 -0.35 10.95 12.41
N CYS A 28 -0.47 10.71 11.10
CA CYS A 28 0.66 10.28 10.29
C CYS A 28 1.61 11.45 9.97
N THR A 29 2.70 11.17 9.26
CA THR A 29 3.68 12.18 8.82
C THR A 29 3.06 13.26 7.94
N ALA A 30 2.02 12.92 7.17
CA ALA A 30 1.24 13.86 6.36
C ALA A 30 0.14 14.60 7.16
N ARG A 31 0.12 14.48 8.50
CA ARG A 31 -0.86 15.09 9.42
C ARG A 31 -2.32 14.70 9.18
N ALA A 32 -2.57 13.61 8.44
CA ALA A 32 -3.90 13.02 8.30
C ALA A 32 -4.27 12.20 9.54
N CYS A 33 -5.57 12.10 9.81
CA CYS A 33 -6.10 11.23 10.88
C CYS A 33 -6.11 9.77 10.41
N THR A 34 -5.34 8.93 11.07
CA THR A 34 -5.07 7.54 10.64
C THR A 34 -5.33 6.56 11.79
N ILE A 35 -5.69 5.30 11.51
CA ILE A 35 -5.87 4.22 12.50
C ILE A 35 -5.44 2.87 11.89
N GLY A 36 -5.25 1.83 12.71
CA GLY A 36 -4.98 0.47 12.25
C GLY A 36 -3.61 0.34 11.60
N TYR A 37 -3.57 -0.25 10.41
CA TYR A 37 -2.37 -0.43 9.57
C TYR A 37 -2.22 0.69 8.53
N GLY A 38 -2.43 1.94 8.94
CA GLY A 38 -2.24 3.10 8.05
C GLY A 38 -3.51 3.62 7.36
N THR A 39 -4.71 3.17 7.75
CA THR A 39 -5.99 3.61 7.17
C THR A 39 -6.26 5.09 7.43
N ASN A 40 -6.32 5.91 6.38
CA ASN A 40 -6.65 7.33 6.47
C ASN A 40 -8.18 7.54 6.58
N LEU A 41 -8.65 7.94 7.77
CA LEU A 41 -10.09 8.10 8.06
C LEU A 41 -10.74 9.29 7.33
N GLN A 42 -9.97 10.19 6.74
CA GLN A 42 -10.52 11.26 5.90
C GLN A 42 -10.76 10.78 4.47
N ALA A 43 -9.88 9.92 3.96
CA ALA A 43 -10.05 9.29 2.64
C ALA A 43 -11.08 8.16 2.70
N HIS A 44 -11.23 7.53 3.87
CA HIS A 44 -12.13 6.43 4.13
C HIS A 44 -13.10 6.77 5.28
N PRO A 45 -13.97 7.79 5.13
CA PRO A 45 -14.88 8.20 6.19
C PRO A 45 -15.88 7.11 6.58
N GLN A 46 -16.18 6.15 5.70
CA GLN A 46 -17.07 5.01 5.99
C GLN A 46 -16.64 4.15 7.19
N TYR A 47 -15.37 4.26 7.61
CA TYR A 47 -14.82 3.58 8.77
C TYR A 47 -15.05 4.32 10.10
N ILE A 48 -15.67 5.51 10.05
CA ILE A 48 -16.03 6.29 11.23
C ILE A 48 -17.42 5.85 11.70
N PRO A 49 -17.56 5.23 12.89
CA PRO A 49 -18.85 4.68 13.35
C PRO A 49 -19.80 5.75 13.91
N TYR A 50 -19.39 7.02 13.95
CA TYR A 50 -20.19 8.12 14.49
C TYR A 50 -20.72 8.97 13.33
N PRO A 51 -22.04 8.92 13.02
CA PRO A 51 -22.59 9.57 11.83
C PRO A 51 -22.30 11.08 11.75
N ASP A 52 -22.27 11.77 12.90
CA ASP A 52 -21.95 13.20 12.97
C ASP A 52 -20.49 13.49 12.57
N LEU A 53 -19.54 12.69 13.05
CA LEU A 53 -18.12 12.83 12.75
C LEU A 53 -17.79 12.31 11.34
N GLU A 54 -18.46 11.25 10.89
CA GLU A 54 -18.36 10.76 9.51
C GLU A 54 -18.78 11.87 8.54
N CYS A 55 -19.97 12.45 8.72
CA CYS A 55 -20.47 13.52 7.87
C CYS A 55 -19.53 14.74 7.88
N ALA A 56 -19.01 15.10 9.05
CA ALA A 56 -18.05 16.20 9.20
C ALA A 56 -16.70 15.91 8.49
N ALA A 57 -16.21 14.67 8.54
CA ALA A 57 -14.99 14.25 7.83
C ALA A 57 -15.20 14.25 6.32
N ARG A 58 -16.31 13.65 5.86
CA ARG A 58 -16.68 13.57 4.43
C ARG A 58 -16.87 14.94 3.81
N SER A 59 -17.48 15.88 4.53
CA SER A 59 -17.64 17.27 4.08
C SER A 59 -16.37 18.12 4.20
N GLY A 60 -15.27 17.57 4.73
CA GLY A 60 -14.01 18.29 4.93
C GLY A 60 -14.02 19.31 6.08
N ARG A 61 -15.13 19.42 6.82
CA ARG A 61 -15.27 20.31 7.99
C ARG A 61 -14.36 19.88 9.14
N LEU A 62 -14.04 18.60 9.23
CA LEU A 62 -13.26 18.03 10.32
C LEU A 62 -12.14 17.13 9.75
N LYS A 63 -10.88 17.48 10.03
CA LYS A 63 -9.71 16.82 9.44
C LYS A 63 -8.50 16.81 10.38
N GLY A 64 -7.55 15.92 10.08
CA GLY A 64 -6.26 15.85 10.77
C GLY A 64 -6.42 15.82 12.28
N LEU A 65 -5.77 16.79 12.96
CA LEU A 65 -5.77 16.88 14.42
C LEU A 65 -7.17 16.98 15.03
N LEU A 66 -8.08 17.75 14.42
CA LEU A 66 -9.42 17.96 14.95
C LEU A 66 -10.24 16.67 14.87
N LEU A 67 -10.18 15.96 13.74
CA LEU A 67 -10.82 14.66 13.58
C LEU A 67 -10.27 13.64 14.57
N ARG A 68 -8.95 13.55 14.67
CA ARG A 68 -8.29 12.64 15.61
C ARG A 68 -8.72 12.90 17.06
N ASN A 69 -8.80 14.14 17.49
CA ASN A 69 -9.20 14.48 18.85
C ASN A 69 -10.68 14.16 19.10
N ALA A 70 -11.58 14.47 18.16
CA ALA A 70 -12.99 14.17 18.28
C ALA A 70 -13.26 12.65 18.38
N LEU A 71 -12.59 11.85 17.54
CA LEU A 71 -12.71 10.39 17.58
C LEU A 71 -12.16 9.79 18.88
N ARG A 72 -11.03 10.31 19.37
CA ARG A 72 -10.46 9.88 20.66
C ARG A 72 -11.37 10.24 21.84
N ALA A 73 -12.00 11.41 21.81
CA ALA A 73 -12.95 11.82 22.86
C ALA A 73 -14.18 10.89 22.91
N ARG A 74 -14.56 10.29 21.78
CA ARG A 74 -15.61 9.26 21.69
C ARG A 74 -15.14 7.84 22.04
N GLY A 75 -13.86 7.67 22.35
CA GLY A 75 -13.28 6.35 22.68
C GLY A 75 -13.06 5.43 21.47
N MET A 76 -12.97 5.98 20.25
CA MET A 76 -12.76 5.16 19.05
C MET A 76 -11.50 4.29 19.18
N ARG A 77 -11.67 3.00 18.96
CA ARG A 77 -10.60 2.00 18.94
C ARG A 77 -10.93 0.93 17.90
N TRP A 78 -9.89 0.37 17.30
CA TRP A 78 -9.97 -0.85 16.51
C TRP A 78 -9.28 -2.02 17.19
N THR A 79 -9.81 -3.22 16.98
CA THR A 79 -9.10 -4.48 17.14
C THR A 79 -8.14 -4.71 15.96
N GLU A 80 -7.23 -5.66 16.11
CA GLU A 80 -6.36 -6.06 15.00
C GLU A 80 -7.16 -6.68 13.84
N GLU A 81 -8.30 -7.29 14.12
CA GLU A 81 -9.19 -7.92 13.13
C GLU A 81 -9.93 -6.87 12.30
N GLU A 82 -10.45 -5.82 12.95
CA GLU A 82 -11.05 -4.66 12.27
C GLU A 82 -10.02 -3.97 11.38
N ALA A 83 -8.81 -3.73 11.90
CA ALA A 83 -7.73 -3.14 11.13
C ALA A 83 -7.25 -4.03 9.98
N ALA A 84 -7.26 -5.36 10.16
CA ALA A 84 -6.91 -6.31 9.11
C ALA A 84 -7.95 -6.35 7.99
N THR A 85 -9.23 -6.27 8.35
CA THR A 85 -10.34 -6.18 7.39
C THR A 85 -10.20 -4.92 6.54
N ALA A 86 -10.02 -3.74 7.17
CA ALA A 86 -9.81 -2.49 6.45
C ALA A 86 -8.58 -2.54 5.53
N LEU A 87 -7.44 -3.06 6.03
CA LEU A 87 -6.24 -3.24 5.22
C LEU A 87 -6.51 -4.13 3.99
N HIS A 88 -7.23 -5.24 4.16
CA HIS A 88 -7.54 -6.15 3.07
C HIS A 88 -8.42 -5.50 2.00
N GLU A 89 -9.42 -4.71 2.41
CA GLU A 89 -10.29 -3.95 1.51
C GLU A 89 -9.50 -2.88 0.73
N GLU A 90 -8.65 -2.12 1.42
CA GLU A 90 -7.83 -1.06 0.84
C GLU A 90 -6.79 -1.62 -0.14
N VAL A 91 -6.10 -2.71 0.22
CA VAL A 91 -5.15 -3.38 -0.67
C VAL A 91 -5.87 -3.92 -1.91
N ASN A 92 -7.08 -4.47 -1.77
CA ASN A 92 -7.87 -4.89 -2.92
C ASN A 92 -8.30 -3.72 -3.81
N ALA A 93 -8.65 -2.57 -3.23
CA ALA A 93 -8.94 -1.36 -3.99
C ALA A 93 -7.68 -0.87 -4.74
N CYS A 94 -6.53 -0.86 -4.07
CA CYS A 94 -5.23 -0.53 -4.68
C CYS A 94 -4.89 -1.48 -5.83
N LYS A 95 -5.06 -2.80 -5.63
CA LYS A 95 -4.87 -3.84 -6.65
C LYS A 95 -5.72 -3.57 -7.90
N ARG A 96 -7.01 -3.26 -7.73
CA ARG A 96 -7.90 -2.96 -8.87
C ARG A 96 -7.40 -1.75 -9.66
N GLN A 97 -7.02 -0.68 -8.97
CA GLN A 97 -6.48 0.52 -9.62
C GLN A 97 -5.15 0.25 -10.31
N LEU A 98 -4.26 -0.52 -9.68
CA LEU A 98 -2.97 -0.87 -10.23
C LEU A 98 -3.11 -1.75 -11.48
N ALA A 99 -3.94 -2.80 -11.41
CA ALA A 99 -4.23 -3.68 -12.54
C ALA A 99 -4.79 -2.93 -13.75
N ALA A 100 -5.64 -1.94 -13.53
CA ALA A 100 -6.21 -1.14 -14.62
C ALA A 100 -5.19 -0.20 -15.29
N ARG A 101 -4.05 0.08 -14.66
CA ARG A 101 -3.16 1.20 -15.05
C ARG A 101 -1.70 0.81 -15.27
N CYS A 102 -1.27 -0.35 -14.77
CA CYS A 102 0.10 -0.85 -14.88
C CYS A 102 0.07 -2.22 -15.58
N PRO A 103 0.31 -2.27 -16.90
CA PRO A 103 0.39 -3.52 -17.64
C PRO A 103 1.44 -4.48 -17.08
N GLU A 104 2.58 -3.97 -16.61
CA GLU A 104 3.67 -4.79 -16.07
C GLU A 104 3.23 -5.58 -14.83
N PHE A 105 2.39 -4.99 -13.96
CA PHE A 105 1.82 -5.70 -12.82
C PHE A 105 0.94 -6.86 -13.28
N VAL A 106 0.04 -6.63 -14.25
CA VAL A 106 -0.82 -7.69 -14.79
C VAL A 106 0.02 -8.78 -15.44
N ARG A 107 1.05 -8.41 -16.21
CA ARG A 107 1.94 -9.36 -16.87
C ARG A 107 2.69 -10.24 -15.87
N LEU A 108 3.23 -9.69 -14.77
CA LEU A 108 3.86 -10.48 -13.72
C LEU A 108 2.90 -11.52 -13.12
N VAL A 109 1.65 -11.14 -12.91
CA VAL A 109 0.62 -12.05 -12.41
C VAL A 109 0.31 -13.16 -13.42
N GLU A 110 0.22 -12.83 -14.71
CA GLU A 110 -0.03 -13.80 -15.78
C GLU A 110 1.09 -14.83 -15.95
N ILE A 111 2.34 -14.44 -15.70
CA ILE A 111 3.50 -15.35 -15.75
C ILE A 111 3.84 -15.95 -14.37
N GLU A 112 2.93 -15.84 -13.41
CA GLU A 112 3.05 -16.40 -12.05
C GLU A 112 4.25 -15.90 -11.23
N GLU A 113 4.76 -14.71 -11.56
CA GLU A 113 5.80 -14.00 -10.82
C GLU A 113 5.21 -13.25 -9.62
N ILE A 114 4.50 -14.00 -8.75
CA ILE A 114 3.63 -13.45 -7.70
C ILE A 114 4.39 -12.56 -6.71
N PRO A 115 5.55 -12.96 -6.16
CA PRO A 115 6.25 -12.09 -5.21
C PRO A 115 6.71 -10.78 -5.86
N ARG A 116 7.07 -10.78 -7.15
CA ARG A 116 7.42 -9.55 -7.87
C ARG A 116 6.22 -8.66 -8.12
N ALA A 117 5.07 -9.24 -8.48
CA ALA A 117 3.81 -8.51 -8.63
C ALA A 117 3.40 -7.86 -7.31
N GLU A 118 3.52 -8.59 -6.20
CA GLU A 118 3.16 -8.08 -4.88
C GLU A 118 4.16 -7.07 -4.32
N ALA A 119 5.41 -7.07 -4.78
CA ALA A 119 6.32 -5.96 -4.51
C ALA A 119 5.81 -4.65 -5.12
N LEU A 120 5.29 -4.67 -6.36
CA LEU A 120 4.65 -3.50 -6.97
C LEU A 120 3.37 -3.09 -6.24
N LEU A 121 2.54 -4.07 -5.83
CA LEU A 121 1.32 -3.77 -5.07
C LEU A 121 1.64 -3.15 -3.71
N ASN A 122 2.67 -3.63 -3.01
CA ASN A 122 3.14 -3.06 -1.76
C ASN A 122 3.65 -1.62 -1.96
N MET A 123 4.45 -1.38 -3.00
CA MET A 123 4.86 -0.02 -3.37
C MET A 123 3.65 0.87 -3.65
N ALA A 124 2.71 0.42 -4.50
CA ALA A 124 1.51 1.17 -4.84
C ALA A 124 0.64 1.49 -3.62
N PHE A 125 0.58 0.59 -2.64
CA PHE A 125 -0.11 0.84 -1.38
C PHE A 125 0.59 1.95 -0.57
N ASN A 126 1.91 1.92 -0.49
CA ASN A 126 2.69 2.89 0.28
C ASN A 126 2.65 4.32 -0.28
N LEU A 127 2.82 4.47 -1.59
CA LEU A 127 3.04 5.77 -2.24
C LEU A 127 1.92 6.16 -3.23
N GLY A 128 0.91 5.32 -3.37
CA GLY A 128 -0.20 5.47 -4.31
C GLY A 128 0.14 4.96 -5.72
N VAL A 129 -0.88 4.53 -6.47
CA VAL A 129 -0.72 4.07 -7.86
C VAL A 129 -0.12 5.18 -8.74
N ASP A 130 -0.56 6.42 -8.58
CA ASP A 130 -0.01 7.56 -9.31
C ASP A 130 1.47 7.80 -9.02
N GLY A 131 1.90 7.59 -7.78
CA GLY A 131 3.31 7.70 -7.44
C GLY A 131 4.12 6.57 -8.08
N LEU A 132 3.58 5.34 -8.14
CA LEU A 132 4.30 4.19 -8.69
C LEU A 132 4.49 4.37 -10.20
N LEU A 133 3.47 4.88 -10.89
CA LEU A 133 3.54 5.16 -12.32
C LEU A 133 4.56 6.25 -12.69
N LYS A 134 5.10 7.01 -11.71
CA LYS A 134 6.21 7.94 -11.94
C LYS A 134 7.56 7.23 -12.04
N PHE A 135 7.68 5.96 -11.65
CA PHE A 135 8.90 5.15 -11.80
C PHE A 135 9.08 4.65 -13.25
N LYS A 136 8.96 5.56 -14.23
CA LYS A 136 8.93 5.24 -15.66
C LYS A 136 10.13 4.39 -16.11
N ASN A 137 11.33 4.73 -15.64
CA ASN A 137 12.55 4.00 -15.97
C ASN A 137 12.55 2.58 -15.37
N THR A 138 12.14 2.44 -14.11
CA THR A 138 12.04 1.13 -13.44
C THR A 138 10.98 0.24 -14.08
N LEU A 139 9.83 0.80 -14.44
CA LEU A 139 8.77 0.09 -15.14
C LEU A 139 9.20 -0.33 -16.56
N ALA A 140 9.96 0.51 -17.27
CA ALA A 140 10.55 0.14 -18.55
C ALA A 140 11.56 -1.02 -18.42
N LEU A 141 12.43 -0.97 -17.41
CA LEU A 141 13.33 -2.08 -17.10
C LEU A 141 12.57 -3.37 -16.76
N LEU A 142 11.48 -3.25 -16.00
CA LEU A 142 10.63 -4.38 -15.65
C LEU A 142 9.97 -4.98 -16.88
N ARG A 143 9.45 -4.15 -17.79
CA ARG A 143 8.90 -4.61 -19.06
C ARG A 143 9.93 -5.41 -19.86
N SER A 144 11.15 -4.90 -20.01
CA SER A 144 12.23 -5.62 -20.69
C SER A 144 12.62 -6.93 -19.97
N ALA A 145 12.60 -6.96 -18.64
CA ALA A 145 12.86 -8.18 -17.86
C ALA A 145 11.79 -9.25 -18.12
N ILE A 146 10.51 -8.87 -18.16
CA ILE A 146 9.39 -9.76 -18.46
C ILE A 146 9.48 -10.29 -19.90
N GLU A 147 9.76 -9.43 -20.88
CA GLU A 147 9.76 -9.80 -22.30
C GLU A 147 10.97 -10.64 -22.71
N SER A 148 12.15 -10.35 -22.17
CA SER A 148 13.41 -10.96 -22.59
C SER A 148 13.95 -12.00 -21.62
N HIS A 149 13.20 -12.36 -20.57
CA HIS A 149 13.68 -13.14 -19.43
C HIS A 149 14.99 -12.59 -18.84
N ALA A 150 15.18 -11.27 -18.91
CA ALA A 150 16.38 -10.61 -18.41
C ALA A 150 16.35 -10.51 -16.88
N SER A 151 17.53 -10.36 -16.27
CA SER A 151 17.65 -10.31 -14.80
C SER A 151 16.86 -9.14 -14.18
N TYR A 152 16.02 -9.45 -13.20
CA TYR A 152 15.30 -8.47 -12.38
C TYR A 152 16.22 -7.66 -11.45
N ALA A 153 17.52 -7.96 -11.39
CA ALA A 153 18.47 -7.21 -10.58
C ALA A 153 18.51 -5.72 -10.94
N ARG A 154 18.45 -5.38 -12.24
CA ARG A 154 18.42 -3.98 -12.69
C ARG A 154 17.13 -3.26 -12.30
N VAL A 155 16.02 -3.97 -12.23
CA VAL A 155 14.74 -3.42 -11.76
C VAL A 155 14.86 -3.06 -10.29
N ALA A 156 15.39 -3.97 -9.48
CA ALA A 156 15.65 -3.74 -8.06
C ALA A 156 16.60 -2.55 -7.83
N ASP A 157 17.68 -2.42 -8.61
CA ASP A 157 18.60 -1.27 -8.53
C ASP A 157 17.86 0.04 -8.88
N GLY A 158 16.99 0.01 -9.89
CA GLY A 158 16.13 1.14 -10.25
C GLY A 158 15.12 1.53 -9.15
N MET A 159 14.62 0.56 -8.38
CA MET A 159 13.77 0.84 -7.21
C MET A 159 14.54 1.58 -6.11
N LEU A 160 15.76 1.13 -5.82
CA LEU A 160 16.62 1.71 -4.78
C LEU A 160 17.20 3.07 -5.18
N ASN A 161 17.39 3.32 -6.48
CA ASN A 161 17.80 4.61 -7.00
C ASN A 161 16.63 5.60 -7.11
N SER A 162 15.93 5.83 -5.99
CA SER A 162 14.77 6.73 -5.93
C SER A 162 14.71 7.53 -4.63
N LEU A 163 14.03 8.68 -4.65
CA LEU A 163 13.75 9.44 -3.42
C LEU A 163 12.90 8.63 -2.45
N TRP A 164 11.96 7.84 -2.98
CA TRP A 164 11.13 6.94 -2.19
C TRP A 164 11.97 5.98 -1.36
N ALA A 165 13.00 5.35 -1.94
CA ALA A 165 13.88 4.45 -1.20
C ALA A 165 14.56 5.13 -0.02
N LYS A 166 14.99 6.39 -0.19
CA LYS A 166 15.56 7.20 0.91
C LYS A 166 14.54 7.51 2.01
N GLN A 167 13.26 7.65 1.66
CA GLN A 167 12.20 7.98 2.61
C GLN A 167 11.74 6.79 3.44
N VAL A 168 11.67 5.59 2.84
CA VAL A 168 11.14 4.39 3.52
C VAL A 168 12.23 3.43 4.00
N GLY A 169 13.49 3.64 3.59
CA GLY A 169 14.65 2.89 4.05
C GLY A 169 14.50 1.39 3.86
N ARG A 170 14.57 0.64 4.96
CA ARG A 170 14.52 -0.83 5.00
C ARG A 170 13.37 -1.44 4.19
N ARG A 171 12.20 -0.79 4.12
CA ARG A 171 11.08 -1.27 3.28
C ARG A 171 11.47 -1.34 1.81
N ALA A 172 12.19 -0.36 1.29
CA ALA A 172 12.64 -0.35 -0.09
C ALA A 172 13.68 -1.45 -0.35
N ASP A 173 14.59 -1.70 0.60
CA ASP A 173 15.57 -2.78 0.52
C ASP A 173 14.90 -4.17 0.45
N GLU A 174 13.91 -4.40 1.31
CA GLU A 174 13.11 -5.64 1.32
C GLU A 174 12.38 -5.85 -0.01
N LEU A 175 11.67 -4.82 -0.50
CA LEU A 175 10.92 -4.91 -1.75
C LEU A 175 11.83 -5.03 -2.98
N ALA A 176 13.00 -4.39 -2.97
CA ALA A 176 14.00 -4.55 -4.03
C ALA A 176 14.59 -5.96 -4.03
N ARG A 177 14.83 -6.56 -2.86
CA ARG A 177 15.26 -7.97 -2.76
C ARG A 177 14.17 -8.91 -3.29
N GLN A 178 12.92 -8.65 -2.95
CA GLN A 178 11.77 -9.43 -3.44
C GLN A 178 11.63 -9.31 -4.96
N MET A 179 11.80 -8.11 -5.53
CA MET A 179 11.85 -7.91 -6.98
C MET A 179 13.03 -8.66 -7.62
N ARG A 180 14.20 -8.63 -7.00
CA ARG A 180 15.41 -9.28 -7.53
C ARG A 180 15.27 -10.80 -7.55
N THR A 181 14.80 -11.40 -6.44
CA THR A 181 14.82 -12.85 -6.21
C THR A 181 13.55 -13.55 -6.65
N GLY A 182 12.39 -12.89 -6.56
CA GLY A 182 11.10 -13.57 -6.73
C GLY A 182 10.64 -14.30 -5.47
N GLU A 183 11.21 -13.97 -4.31
CA GLU A 183 10.86 -14.54 -3.01
C GLU A 183 10.52 -13.40 -2.03
N TYR A 184 9.63 -13.65 -1.06
CA TYR A 184 9.33 -12.64 -0.03
C TYR A 184 10.56 -12.38 0.85
N ALA A 185 10.80 -11.09 1.14
CA ALA A 185 11.89 -10.62 1.98
C ALA A 185 11.50 -10.41 3.46
#